data_AF-A0A8S3FTV3-F1
#
_entry.id   AF-A0A8S3FTV3-F1
#
_cell.length_a   1.000
_cell.length_b   1.000
_cell.length_c   1.000
_cell.angle_alpha   90.00
_cell.angle_beta   90.00
_cell.angle_gamma   90.00
#
_symmetry.space_group_name_H-M   'P 1'
#
loop_
_entity.id
_entity.type
_entity.pdbx_description
1 polymer ?
#
loop_
_entity_poly.entity_id
_entity_poly.type
_entity_poly.pdbx_seq_one_letter_code
_entity_poly.pdbx_strand_id
1 'polypeptide(L)'
;KNEYESATDQYCKTIGYLEPSYAIKKFLDSQHIDHLTRYLEELHREKLANTDHTTLLLNCYTKHPDRIYRLTKFIGLDKTSDIEMNFDVDIAIDVCRQANYFEEALALSAKYHHHDKHIKIQIENKKDYNEALDYIQTLKFDDALQAFRNYGKT
;
A
#
# COMPACT_ATOMS: atom_id res chain seq x y z
N LYS A 1 -17.56 -20.83 14.18
CA LYS A 1 -16.27 -20.10 14.07
C LYS A 1 -15.26 -20.91 13.27
N ASN A 2 -14.82 -22.07 13.76
CA ASN A 2 -13.76 -22.90 13.14
C ASN A 2 -14.01 -23.28 11.66
N GLU A 3 -15.26 -23.32 11.22
CA GLU A 3 -15.64 -23.60 9.82
C GLU A 3 -15.06 -22.59 8.82
N TYR A 4 -15.02 -21.29 9.17
CA TYR A 4 -14.52 -20.23 8.26
C TYR A 4 -13.00 -20.19 8.19
N GLU A 5 -12.33 -20.51 9.29
CA GLU A 5 -10.88 -20.70 9.36
C GLU A 5 -10.45 -21.89 8.49
N SER A 6 -11.11 -23.05 8.68
CA SER A 6 -10.90 -24.24 7.84
C SER A 6 -11.26 -24.00 6.37
N ALA A 7 -12.32 -23.23 6.08
CA ALA A 7 -12.64 -22.83 4.71
C ALA A 7 -11.55 -21.92 4.10
N THR A 8 -10.96 -21.01 4.87
CA THR A 8 -9.86 -20.14 4.41
C THR A 8 -8.66 -20.98 4.01
N ASP A 9 -8.27 -21.96 4.82
CA ASP A 9 -7.19 -22.91 4.50
C ASP A 9 -7.47 -23.72 3.23
N GLN A 10 -8.74 -24.05 2.94
CA GLN A 10 -9.12 -24.71 1.68
C GLN A 10 -9.06 -23.76 0.48
N TYR A 11 -9.50 -22.51 0.62
CA TYR A 11 -9.36 -21.53 -0.46
C TYR A 11 -7.88 -21.20 -0.75
N CYS A 12 -7.03 -21.04 0.26
CA CYS A 12 -5.58 -20.86 0.04
C CYS A 12 -4.95 -22.05 -0.71
N LYS A 13 -5.42 -23.30 -0.49
CA LYS A 13 -4.98 -24.49 -1.23
C LYS A 13 -5.50 -24.58 -2.67
N THR A 14 -6.46 -23.74 -3.07
CA THR A 14 -6.96 -23.66 -4.45
C THR A 14 -6.37 -22.49 -5.24
N ILE A 15 -5.46 -21.70 -4.65
CA ILE A 15 -4.65 -20.71 -5.38
C ILE A 15 -3.92 -21.39 -6.55
N GLY A 16 -3.94 -20.76 -7.73
CA GLY A 16 -3.43 -21.33 -8.98
C GLY A 16 -4.40 -22.26 -9.74
N TYR A 17 -5.45 -22.76 -9.09
CA TYR A 17 -6.48 -23.62 -9.70
C TYR A 17 -7.86 -22.96 -9.80
N LEU A 18 -8.19 -22.08 -8.85
CA LEU A 18 -9.45 -21.34 -8.76
C LEU A 18 -9.23 -19.85 -9.05
N GLU A 19 -10.21 -19.20 -9.69
CA GLU A 19 -10.18 -17.76 -9.94
C GLU A 19 -10.22 -16.98 -8.60
N PRO A 20 -9.25 -16.10 -8.29
CA PRO A 20 -9.21 -15.39 -7.01
C PRO A 20 -10.47 -14.56 -6.70
N SER A 21 -11.12 -14.00 -7.73
CA SER A 21 -12.37 -13.24 -7.58
C SER A 21 -13.49 -14.03 -6.90
N TYR A 22 -13.52 -15.36 -7.06
CA TYR A 22 -14.53 -16.20 -6.40
C TYR A 22 -14.31 -16.27 -4.89
N ALA A 23 -13.06 -16.52 -4.46
CA ALA A 23 -12.69 -16.55 -3.04
C ALA A 23 -12.84 -15.16 -2.41
N ILE A 24 -12.40 -14.10 -3.10
CA ILE A 24 -12.53 -12.71 -2.66
C ILE A 24 -14.00 -12.34 -2.43
N LYS A 25 -14.90 -12.67 -3.37
CA LYS A 25 -16.36 -12.45 -3.21
C LYS A 25 -16.96 -13.19 -2.01
N LYS A 26 -16.36 -14.29 -1.55
CA LYS A 26 -16.81 -15.02 -0.35
C LYS A 26 -16.32 -14.43 0.97
N PHE A 27 -15.24 -13.65 0.97
CA PHE A 27 -14.69 -13.00 2.18
C PHE A 27 -14.86 -11.47 2.20
N LEU A 28 -15.63 -10.90 1.25
CA LEU A 28 -15.83 -9.45 1.13
C LEU A 28 -16.71 -8.82 2.24
N ASP A 29 -17.43 -9.64 3.02
CA ASP A 29 -18.18 -9.19 4.20
C ASP A 29 -17.21 -8.65 5.27
N SER A 30 -17.58 -7.54 5.92
CA SER A 30 -16.74 -6.89 6.95
C SER A 30 -16.43 -7.82 8.13
N GLN A 31 -17.27 -8.81 8.41
CA GLN A 31 -17.05 -9.83 9.43
C GLN A 31 -15.92 -10.82 9.09
N HIS A 32 -15.39 -10.80 7.86
CA HIS A 32 -14.41 -11.77 7.35
C HIS A 32 -13.15 -11.10 6.79
N ILE A 33 -12.90 -9.84 7.16
CA ILE A 33 -11.76 -9.04 6.69
C ILE A 33 -10.40 -9.74 6.95
N ASP A 34 -10.28 -10.51 8.02
CA ASP A 34 -9.07 -11.27 8.38
C ASP A 34 -8.84 -12.46 7.44
N HIS A 35 -9.91 -13.18 7.09
CA HIS A 35 -9.89 -14.27 6.12
C HIS A 35 -9.54 -13.76 4.71
N LEU A 36 -10.11 -12.61 4.32
CA LEU A 36 -9.74 -11.91 3.07
C LEU A 36 -8.28 -11.47 3.07
N THR A 37 -7.81 -10.85 4.16
CA THR A 37 -6.40 -10.45 4.34
C THR A 37 -5.49 -11.66 4.18
N ARG A 38 -5.79 -12.77 4.86
CA ARG A 38 -5.00 -14.00 4.85
C ARG A 38 -4.93 -14.64 3.45
N TYR A 39 -6.05 -14.66 2.72
CA TYR A 39 -6.09 -15.19 1.35
C TYR A 39 -5.25 -14.33 0.39
N LEU A 40 -5.33 -13.01 0.50
CA LEU A 40 -4.55 -12.08 -0.32
C LEU A 40 -3.04 -12.11 0.02
N GLU A 41 -2.68 -12.29 1.30
CA GLU A 41 -1.29 -12.52 1.75
C GLU A 41 -0.66 -13.76 1.09
N GLU A 42 -1.39 -14.88 1.02
CA GLU A 42 -0.92 -16.11 0.35
C GLU A 42 -0.92 -15.96 -1.18
N LEU A 43 -1.90 -15.28 -1.77
CA LEU A 43 -1.94 -14.99 -3.21
C LEU A 43 -0.75 -14.13 -3.67
N HIS A 44 -0.27 -13.22 -2.81
CA HIS A 44 0.98 -12.50 -3.03
C HIS A 44 2.22 -13.38 -2.89
N ARG A 45 2.25 -14.33 -1.93
CA ARG A 45 3.37 -15.28 -1.77
C ARG A 45 3.56 -16.15 -3.01
N GLU A 46 2.48 -16.65 -3.58
CA GLU A 46 2.50 -17.45 -4.82
C GLU A 46 2.75 -16.60 -6.09
N LYS A 47 2.95 -15.28 -5.95
CA LYS A 47 3.16 -14.31 -7.05
C LYS A 47 2.02 -14.27 -8.08
N LEU A 48 0.81 -14.67 -7.67
CA LEU A 48 -0.41 -14.68 -8.49
C LEU A 48 -1.36 -13.50 -8.18
N ALA A 49 -0.94 -12.58 -7.30
CA ALA A 49 -1.64 -11.32 -7.07
C ALA A 49 -1.49 -10.36 -8.26
N ASN A 50 -2.50 -9.52 -8.46
CA ASN A 50 -2.49 -8.43 -9.44
C ASN A 50 -2.68 -7.08 -8.71
N THR A 51 -2.76 -5.98 -9.48
CA THR A 51 -2.95 -4.62 -8.96
C THR A 51 -4.22 -4.46 -8.13
N ASP A 52 -5.34 -5.09 -8.51
CA ASP A 52 -6.59 -5.03 -7.75
C ASP A 52 -6.50 -5.80 -6.43
N HIS A 53 -5.89 -6.99 -6.45
CA HIS A 53 -5.63 -7.81 -5.26
C HIS A 53 -4.71 -7.06 -4.26
N THR A 54 -3.68 -6.38 -4.78
CA THR A 54 -2.78 -5.50 -4.03
C THR A 54 -3.57 -4.35 -3.38
N THR A 55 -4.35 -3.62 -4.20
CA THR A 55 -5.16 -2.48 -3.75
C THR A 55 -6.13 -2.91 -2.65
N LEU A 56 -6.77 -4.07 -2.79
CA LEU A 56 -7.68 -4.62 -1.80
C LEU A 56 -6.94 -5.00 -0.51
N LEU A 57 -5.78 -5.65 -0.58
CA LEU A 57 -4.98 -6.03 0.59
C LEU A 57 -4.51 -4.81 1.39
N LEU A 58 -4.00 -3.77 0.72
CA LEU A 58 -3.60 -2.52 1.35
C LEU A 58 -4.80 -1.86 2.07
N ASN A 59 -5.97 -1.84 1.44
CA ASN A 59 -7.22 -1.38 2.06
C ASN A 59 -7.71 -2.28 3.21
N CYS A 60 -7.37 -3.57 3.23
CA CYS A 60 -7.64 -4.46 4.37
C CYS A 60 -6.73 -4.14 5.57
N TYR A 61 -5.49 -3.73 5.33
CA TYR A 61 -4.58 -3.28 6.39
C TYR A 61 -4.97 -1.89 6.92
N THR A 62 -5.17 -0.88 6.07
CA THR A 62 -5.43 0.50 6.52
C THR A 62 -6.73 0.65 7.32
N LYS A 63 -7.71 -0.23 7.11
CA LYS A 63 -9.00 -0.28 7.85
C LYS A 63 -8.90 -0.35 9.37
N HIS A 64 -7.79 -0.87 9.93
CA HIS A 64 -7.63 -1.04 11.37
C HIS A 64 -6.22 -0.65 11.82
N PRO A 65 -6.04 0.32 12.75
CA PRO A 65 -4.72 0.78 13.19
C PRO A 65 -3.80 -0.35 13.67
N ASP A 66 -4.35 -1.38 14.31
CA ASP A 66 -3.60 -2.55 14.78
C ASP A 66 -2.87 -3.33 13.67
N ARG A 67 -3.20 -3.09 12.39
CA ARG A 67 -2.59 -3.75 11.22
C ARG A 67 -1.46 -2.92 10.59
N ILE A 68 -1.12 -1.75 11.14
CA ILE A 68 -0.06 -0.89 10.58
C ILE A 68 1.29 -1.61 10.48
N TYR A 69 1.62 -2.49 11.45
CA TYR A 69 2.83 -3.32 11.39
C TYR A 69 2.84 -4.33 10.23
N ARG A 70 1.66 -4.78 9.77
CA ARG A 70 1.55 -5.64 8.57
C ARG A 70 1.71 -4.81 7.31
N LEU A 71 1.09 -3.62 7.26
CA LEU A 71 1.24 -2.69 6.15
C LEU A 71 2.71 -2.33 5.92
N THR A 72 3.41 -1.85 6.96
CA THR A 72 4.83 -1.44 6.86
C THR A 72 5.78 -2.60 6.55
N LYS A 73 5.48 -3.81 7.02
CA LYS A 73 6.21 -5.03 6.65
C LYS A 73 5.95 -5.45 5.20
N PHE A 74 4.70 -5.39 4.74
CA PHE A 74 4.30 -5.78 3.38
C PHE A 74 4.87 -4.83 2.32
N ILE A 75 4.82 -3.51 2.55
CA ILE A 75 5.36 -2.50 1.63
C ILE A 75 6.90 -2.32 1.72
N GLY A 76 7.56 -3.16 2.52
CA GLY A 76 9.01 -3.21 2.64
C GLY A 76 9.67 -2.01 3.31
N LEU A 77 8.98 -1.33 4.23
CA LEU A 77 9.61 -0.34 5.14
C LEU A 77 10.36 -1.04 6.29
N ASP A 78 9.92 -2.23 6.69
CA ASP A 78 10.70 -3.13 7.54
C ASP A 78 11.87 -3.75 6.74
N LYS A 79 13.09 -3.67 7.30
CA LYS A 79 14.32 -4.22 6.71
C LYS A 79 14.38 -5.76 6.70
N THR A 80 13.40 -6.44 7.30
CA THR A 80 13.27 -7.92 7.35
C THR A 80 12.33 -8.48 6.28
N SER A 81 12.11 -7.74 5.18
CA SER A 81 11.16 -8.10 4.13
C SER A 81 11.82 -8.83 2.96
N ASP A 82 11.93 -10.17 3.06
CA ASP A 82 12.36 -11.06 1.95
C ASP A 82 11.33 -11.18 0.80
N ILE A 83 10.35 -10.28 0.74
CA ILE A 83 9.27 -10.28 -0.25
C ILE A 83 9.75 -9.50 -1.48
N GLU A 84 10.02 -10.20 -2.59
CA GLU A 84 10.25 -9.54 -3.88
C GLU A 84 9.04 -8.66 -4.24
N MET A 85 9.30 -7.35 -4.34
CA MET A 85 8.24 -6.33 -4.40
C MET A 85 7.61 -6.25 -5.79
N ASN A 86 6.63 -7.10 -6.04
CA ASN A 86 5.76 -7.05 -7.22
C ASN A 86 4.40 -6.39 -6.89
N PHE A 87 4.44 -5.23 -6.22
CA PHE A 87 3.26 -4.43 -5.86
C PHE A 87 3.38 -3.02 -6.45
N ASP A 88 2.25 -2.42 -6.80
CA ASP A 88 2.21 -1.08 -7.36
C ASP A 88 2.47 -0.04 -6.25
N VAL A 89 3.65 0.58 -6.31
CA VAL A 89 4.12 1.59 -5.35
C VAL A 89 3.28 2.88 -5.42
N ASP A 90 2.87 3.29 -6.62
CA ASP A 90 2.08 4.51 -6.82
C ASP A 90 0.72 4.39 -6.12
N ILE A 91 0.07 3.24 -6.28
CA ILE A 91 -1.18 2.87 -5.62
C ILE A 91 -0.97 2.72 -4.12
N ALA A 92 0.14 2.13 -3.67
CA ALA A 92 0.43 2.01 -2.24
C ALA A 92 0.54 3.39 -1.55
N ILE A 93 1.20 4.37 -2.19
CA ILE A 93 1.24 5.76 -1.71
C ILE A 93 -0.17 6.37 -1.67
N ASP A 94 -0.97 6.19 -2.73
CA ASP A 94 -2.32 6.76 -2.80
C ASP A 94 -3.29 6.13 -1.79
N VAL A 95 -3.21 4.82 -1.52
CA VAL A 95 -4.03 4.13 -0.50
C VAL A 95 -3.63 4.56 0.92
N CYS A 96 -2.34 4.68 1.21
CA CYS A 96 -1.86 5.19 2.50
C CYS A 96 -2.33 6.64 2.73
N ARG A 97 -2.21 7.51 1.72
CA ARG A 97 -2.70 8.90 1.77
C ARG A 97 -4.22 8.97 1.96
N GLN A 98 -5.00 8.16 1.24
CA GLN A 98 -6.47 8.14 1.37
C GLN A 98 -6.94 7.72 2.76
N ALA A 99 -6.20 6.84 3.43
CA ALA A 99 -6.49 6.40 4.78
C ALA A 99 -5.79 7.22 5.89
N ASN A 100 -5.16 8.35 5.54
CA ASN A 100 -4.45 9.29 6.42
C ASN A 100 -3.14 8.75 7.06
N TYR A 101 -2.58 7.65 6.54
CA TYR A 101 -1.25 7.14 6.89
C TYR A 101 -0.18 7.94 6.13
N PHE A 102 -0.05 9.22 6.48
CA PHE A 102 0.79 10.17 5.75
C PHE A 102 2.29 9.89 5.91
N GLU A 103 2.74 9.49 7.10
CA GLU A 103 4.16 9.19 7.35
C GLU A 103 4.62 7.96 6.55
N GLU A 104 3.78 6.92 6.47
CA GLU A 104 4.02 5.74 5.64
C GLU A 104 4.01 6.11 4.14
N ALA A 105 3.07 6.95 3.69
CA ALA A 105 3.01 7.44 2.31
C ALA A 105 4.24 8.30 1.93
N LEU A 106 4.72 9.13 2.87
CA LEU A 106 5.93 9.95 2.71
C LEU A 106 7.20 9.07 2.68
N ALA A 107 7.31 8.10 3.58
CA ALA A 107 8.42 7.15 3.61
C ALA A 107 8.48 6.31 2.33
N LEU A 108 7.33 5.85 1.82
CA LEU A 108 7.27 5.05 0.59
C LEU A 108 7.59 5.89 -0.66
N SER A 109 7.00 7.08 -0.78
CA SER A 109 7.28 7.99 -1.91
C SER A 109 8.73 8.47 -1.92
N ALA A 110 9.35 8.71 -0.77
CA ALA A 110 10.78 9.03 -0.67
C ALA A 110 11.67 7.83 -1.04
N LYS A 111 11.34 6.62 -0.56
CA LYS A 111 12.13 5.39 -0.81
C LYS A 111 12.20 5.02 -2.30
N TYR A 112 11.14 5.29 -3.07
CA TYR A 112 11.04 4.92 -4.49
C TYR A 112 11.06 6.11 -5.46
N HIS A 113 11.43 7.31 -5.00
CA HIS A 113 11.57 8.52 -5.83
C HIS A 113 10.27 9.03 -6.49
N HIS A 114 9.09 8.78 -5.91
CA HIS A 114 7.81 9.36 -6.36
C HIS A 114 7.67 10.81 -5.84
N HIS A 115 8.60 11.67 -6.27
CA HIS A 115 8.83 13.01 -5.73
C HIS A 115 7.59 13.93 -5.78
N ASP A 116 6.84 13.92 -6.89
CA ASP A 116 5.60 14.69 -7.05
C ASP A 116 4.56 14.32 -5.97
N LYS A 117 4.34 13.02 -5.72
CA LYS A 117 3.45 12.55 -4.65
C LYS A 117 3.96 12.89 -3.26
N HIS A 118 5.26 12.81 -3.00
CA HIS A 118 5.85 13.18 -1.70
C HIS A 118 5.55 14.66 -1.37
N ILE A 119 5.86 15.54 -2.32
CA ILE A 119 5.64 16.99 -2.21
C ILE A 119 4.14 17.30 -2.09
N LYS A 120 3.30 16.62 -2.87
CA LYS A 120 1.84 16.73 -2.79
C LYS A 120 1.30 16.41 -1.40
N ILE A 121 1.78 15.35 -0.75
CA ILE A 121 1.36 14.98 0.61
C ILE A 121 1.78 16.05 1.63
N GLN A 122 3.01 16.55 1.55
CA GLN A 122 3.47 17.62 2.44
C GLN A 122 2.64 18.90 2.28
N ILE A 123 2.34 19.31 1.04
CA ILE A 123 1.63 20.56 0.75
C ILE A 123 0.11 20.45 1.01
N GLU A 124 -0.56 19.43 0.46
CA GLU A 124 -2.02 19.33 0.50
C GLU A 124 -2.56 18.72 1.80
N ASN A 125 -1.87 17.72 2.36
CA ASN A 125 -2.36 16.97 3.53
C ASN A 125 -1.79 17.50 4.85
N LYS A 126 -0.46 17.57 4.99
CA LYS A 126 0.18 18.02 6.24
C LYS A 126 0.26 19.54 6.36
N LYS A 127 0.44 20.23 5.24
CA LYS A 127 0.71 21.69 5.12
C LYS A 127 2.07 22.10 5.68
N ASP A 128 3.01 21.16 5.65
CA ASP A 128 4.40 21.30 6.09
C ASP A 128 5.24 21.84 4.93
N TYR A 129 5.05 23.14 4.61
CA TYR A 129 5.67 23.77 3.45
C TYR A 129 7.20 23.88 3.54
N ASN A 130 7.77 23.96 4.76
CA ASN A 130 9.22 24.03 4.93
C ASN A 130 9.86 22.69 4.54
N GLU A 131 9.31 21.60 5.07
CA GLU A 131 9.72 20.23 4.80
C GLU A 131 9.52 19.86 3.32
N ALA A 132 8.50 20.42 2.66
CA ALA A 132 8.35 20.31 1.21
C ALA A 132 9.48 21.03 0.44
N LEU A 133 9.86 22.25 0.86
CA LEU A 133 10.94 23.02 0.25
C LEU A 133 12.32 22.40 0.52
N ASP A 134 12.57 21.91 1.72
CA ASP A 134 13.79 21.19 2.09
C ASP A 134 13.92 19.88 1.32
N TYR A 135 12.82 19.14 1.14
CA TYR A 135 12.81 17.98 0.25
C TYR A 135 13.16 18.37 -1.18
N ILE A 136 12.53 19.40 -1.76
CA ILE A 136 12.81 19.91 -3.11
C ILE A 136 14.29 20.30 -3.26
N GLN A 137 14.92 20.91 -2.24
CA GLN A 137 16.33 21.27 -2.25
C GLN A 137 17.28 20.05 -2.32
N THR A 138 16.84 18.86 -1.90
CA THR A 138 17.63 17.61 -2.03
C THR A 138 17.49 16.93 -3.39
N LEU A 139 16.54 17.36 -4.23
CA LEU A 139 16.28 16.75 -5.53
C LEU A 139 17.27 17.19 -6.61
N LYS A 140 17.33 16.45 -7.71
CA LYS A 140 18.07 16.89 -8.91
C LYS A 140 17.36 18.08 -9.55
N PHE A 141 18.11 18.85 -10.33
CA PHE A 141 17.61 20.07 -10.97
C PHE A 141 16.31 19.88 -11.77
N ASP A 142 16.19 18.79 -12.54
CA ASP A 142 15.01 18.53 -13.36
C ASP A 142 13.76 18.19 -12.53
N ASP A 143 13.93 17.34 -11.51
CA ASP A 143 12.88 16.95 -10.56
C ASP A 143 12.41 18.17 -9.73
N ALA A 144 13.36 18.97 -9.24
CA ALA A 144 13.09 20.22 -8.53
C ALA A 144 12.38 21.25 -9.45
N LEU A 145 12.80 21.37 -10.71
CA LEU A 145 12.18 22.27 -11.69
C LEU A 145 10.74 21.83 -12.02
N GLN A 146 10.46 20.52 -12.07
CA GLN A 146 9.10 20.01 -12.19
C GLN A 146 8.26 20.34 -10.95
N ALA A 147 8.81 20.14 -9.75
CA ALA A 147 8.15 20.54 -8.50
C ALA A 147 7.83 22.04 -8.45
N PHE A 148 8.79 22.93 -8.78
CA PHE A 148 8.56 24.36 -8.85
C PHE A 148 7.54 24.77 -9.93
N ARG A 149 7.40 24.02 -11.02
CA ARG A 149 6.34 24.25 -12.03
C ARG A 149 4.95 23.85 -11.53
N ASN A 150 4.86 22.74 -10.79
CA ASN A 150 3.60 22.20 -10.29
C ASN A 150 3.09 22.96 -9.05
N TYR A 151 3.99 23.35 -8.13
CA TYR A 151 3.66 23.87 -6.80
C TYR A 151 4.15 25.31 -6.54
N GLY A 152 5.11 25.82 -7.32
CA GLY A 152 5.69 27.16 -7.14
C GLY A 152 4.82 28.34 -7.61
N LYS A 153 3.54 28.12 -7.91
CA LYS A 153 2.56 29.17 -8.23
C LYS A 153 1.45 29.19 -7.18
N THR A 154 1.66 29.99 -6.14
CA THR A 154 0.65 30.43 -5.17
C THR A 154 0.75 31.94 -5.03
#